data_AF-A0A3N0DZW8-F1
#
_entry.id   AF-A0A3N0DZW8-F1
#
_cell.length_a   1.000
_cell.length_b   1.000
_cell.length_c   1.000
_cell.angle_alpha   90.00
_cell.angle_beta   90.00
_cell.angle_gamma   90.00
#
_symmetry.space_group_name_H-M   'P 1'
#
loop_
_entity.id
_entity.type
_entity.pdbx_description
1 polymer ?
#
loop_
_entity_poly.entity_id
_entity_poly.type
_entity_poly.pdbx_seq_one_letter_code
_entity_poly.pdbx_strand_id
1 'polypeptide(L)'
;MNLGTTLLLGTIAGITILLGMPVGRMRGNRPVLQLFLNAIAIGVLLFLVWDVLSGAWEPLDARLAAVHEDTGGMGPVFGYGALFVGGLTVGLLGLVGYDRYLHTKAGSAPEVGPGAASVKESLPASGIASWSAGRRLALLIAVGIGLHNFAEGLAIGQSAARDEVALATVLVVGFALHNATEGFGIVAPLAAAGERASWGFLLTMALIGGGPTFVGTWIGHGFTSDPVSVVFLTLAAGSIVYVVCQLLGVASRARRMDVLALGILVGMVAGFATDAIVTIGGA
;
A
#
# COMPACT_ATOMS: atom_id res chain seq x y z
N MET A 1 -20.06 -8.98 -16.35
CA MET A 1 -20.43 -9.41 -14.97
C MET A 1 -21.25 -8.31 -14.30
N ASN A 2 -22.25 -8.62 -13.45
CA ASN A 2 -23.05 -7.55 -12.83
C ASN A 2 -22.25 -6.82 -11.73
N LEU A 3 -22.62 -5.56 -11.47
CA LEU A 3 -21.95 -4.71 -10.47
C LEU A 3 -21.90 -5.37 -9.08
N GLY A 4 -22.96 -6.07 -8.66
CA GLY A 4 -23.00 -6.71 -7.34
C GLY A 4 -21.92 -7.78 -7.16
N THR A 5 -21.71 -8.63 -8.17
CA THR A 5 -20.64 -9.64 -8.17
C THR A 5 -19.26 -8.98 -8.23
N THR A 6 -19.10 -7.93 -9.03
CA THR A 6 -17.84 -7.16 -9.11
C THR A 6 -17.48 -6.55 -7.75
N LEU A 7 -18.43 -5.91 -7.08
CA LEU A 7 -18.22 -5.33 -5.75
C LEU A 7 -17.92 -6.38 -4.69
N LEU A 8 -18.54 -7.57 -4.78
CA LEU A 8 -18.24 -8.68 -3.89
C LEU A 8 -16.78 -9.13 -4.06
N LEU A 9 -16.31 -9.26 -5.29
CA LEU A 9 -14.92 -9.60 -5.60
C LEU A 9 -13.94 -8.56 -5.04
N GLY A 10 -14.20 -7.27 -5.26
CA GLY A 10 -13.40 -6.18 -4.67
C GLY A 10 -13.41 -6.18 -3.14
N THR A 11 -14.55 -6.53 -2.52
CA THR A 11 -14.65 -6.68 -1.06
C THR A 11 -13.82 -7.85 -0.57
N ILE A 12 -13.87 -9.00 -1.26
CA ILE A 12 -13.09 -10.19 -0.91
C ILE A 12 -11.59 -9.89 -1.01
N ALA A 13 -11.15 -9.24 -2.09
CA ALA A 13 -9.77 -8.82 -2.24
C ALA A 13 -9.33 -7.93 -1.06
N GLY A 14 -10.09 -6.87 -0.75
CA GLY A 14 -9.73 -5.91 0.31
C GLY A 14 -9.82 -6.47 1.74
N ILE A 15 -10.80 -7.31 2.05
CA ILE A 15 -11.02 -7.79 3.43
C ILE A 15 -9.94 -8.75 3.92
N THR A 16 -9.22 -9.39 3.00
CA THR A 16 -8.13 -10.34 3.33
C THR A 16 -6.99 -9.69 4.13
N ILE A 17 -6.85 -8.37 4.11
CA ILE A 17 -5.93 -7.63 4.98
C ILE A 17 -6.14 -7.92 6.47
N LEU A 18 -7.37 -8.27 6.86
CA LEU A 18 -7.70 -8.69 8.23
C LEU A 18 -6.99 -9.97 8.66
N LEU A 19 -6.53 -10.81 7.73
CA LEU A 19 -5.82 -12.05 8.04
C LEU A 19 -4.45 -11.75 8.70
N GLY A 20 -3.80 -10.65 8.33
CA GLY A 20 -2.52 -10.23 8.92
C GLY A 20 -2.65 -9.48 10.26
N MET A 21 -3.81 -8.86 10.52
CA MET A 21 -4.02 -7.99 11.68
C MET A 21 -3.87 -8.65 13.07
N PRO A 22 -4.29 -9.92 13.30
CA PRO A 22 -4.14 -10.59 14.59
C PRO A 22 -2.69 -10.63 15.09
N VAL A 23 -1.69 -10.50 14.20
CA VAL A 23 -0.27 -10.42 14.58
C VAL A 23 0.01 -9.23 15.52
N GLY A 24 -0.71 -8.11 15.35
CA GLY A 24 -0.62 -6.93 16.24
C GLY A 24 -1.17 -7.16 17.66
N ARG A 25 -1.73 -8.34 17.94
CA ARG A 25 -2.25 -8.74 19.26
C ARG A 25 -1.42 -9.81 19.95
N MET A 26 -0.51 -10.45 19.22
CA MET A 26 0.26 -11.59 19.71
C MET A 26 0.96 -11.22 21.02
N ARG A 27 0.69 -12.01 22.06
CA ARG A 27 1.37 -11.91 23.35
C ARG A 27 2.62 -12.78 23.31
N GLY A 28 3.72 -12.26 23.84
CA GLY A 28 4.98 -12.99 23.94
C GLY A 28 6.05 -12.42 23.01
N ASN A 29 7.27 -12.36 23.52
CA ASN A 29 8.44 -11.82 22.84
C ASN A 29 8.88 -12.76 21.71
N ARG A 30 8.18 -12.73 20.56
CA ARG A 30 8.58 -13.43 19.33
C ARG A 30 9.11 -12.43 18.29
N PRO A 31 10.17 -11.65 18.60
CA PRO A 31 10.65 -10.58 17.73
C PRO A 31 11.13 -11.11 16.38
N VAL A 32 11.67 -12.34 16.34
CA VAL A 32 12.11 -12.99 15.10
C VAL A 32 10.94 -13.27 14.16
N LEU A 33 9.82 -13.78 14.69
CA LEU A 33 8.63 -14.05 13.86
C LEU A 33 8.02 -12.75 13.33
N GLN A 34 7.91 -11.72 14.17
CA GLN A 34 7.39 -10.42 13.76
C GLN A 34 8.28 -9.76 12.70
N LEU A 35 9.60 -9.84 12.87
CA LEU A 35 10.57 -9.40 11.87
C LEU A 35 10.40 -10.18 10.56
N PHE A 36 10.27 -11.50 10.64
CA PHE A 36 10.12 -12.36 9.46
C PHE A 36 8.83 -12.07 8.69
N LEU A 37 7.69 -11.91 9.39
CA LEU A 37 6.41 -11.55 8.77
C LEU A 37 6.44 -10.15 8.13
N ASN A 38 7.06 -9.18 8.79
CA ASN A 38 7.30 -7.86 8.21
C ASN A 38 8.21 -7.94 6.97
N ALA A 39 9.26 -8.77 7.02
CA ALA A 39 10.17 -8.97 5.90
C ALA A 39 9.48 -9.63 4.70
N ILE A 40 8.56 -10.58 4.93
CA ILE A 40 7.69 -11.13 3.88
C ILE A 40 6.85 -10.02 3.25
N ALA A 41 6.20 -9.18 4.06
CA ALA A 41 5.41 -8.06 3.55
C ALA A 41 6.28 -7.09 2.71
N ILE A 42 7.50 -6.77 3.15
CA ILE A 42 8.45 -5.97 2.36
C ILE A 42 8.76 -6.64 1.01
N GLY A 43 9.04 -7.93 1.00
CA GLY A 43 9.34 -8.67 -0.22
C GLY A 43 8.18 -8.67 -1.22
N VAL A 44 6.96 -8.87 -0.73
CA VAL A 44 5.74 -8.79 -1.56
C VAL A 44 5.53 -7.37 -2.09
N LEU A 45 5.65 -6.34 -1.24
CA LEU A 45 5.54 -4.95 -1.67
C LEU A 45 6.60 -4.55 -2.70
N LEU A 46 7.84 -5.07 -2.61
CA LEU A 46 8.88 -4.84 -3.62
C LEU A 46 8.50 -5.43 -4.97
N PHE A 47 7.91 -6.63 -4.99
CA PHE A 47 7.32 -7.19 -6.20
C PHE A 47 6.18 -6.31 -6.74
N LEU A 48 5.28 -5.83 -5.88
CA LEU A 48 4.17 -4.96 -6.28
C LEU A 48 4.64 -3.61 -6.87
N VAL A 49 5.76 -3.05 -6.41
CA VAL A 49 6.36 -1.87 -7.06
C VAL A 49 6.69 -2.17 -8.52
N TRP A 50 7.31 -3.32 -8.79
CA TRP A 50 7.63 -3.74 -10.16
C TRP A 50 6.37 -3.93 -10.99
N ASP A 51 5.41 -4.69 -10.47
CA ASP A 51 4.18 -5.04 -11.18
C ASP A 51 3.35 -3.80 -11.55
N VAL A 52 3.06 -2.96 -10.57
CA VAL A 52 2.27 -1.74 -10.75
C VAL A 52 2.97 -0.73 -11.68
N LEU A 53 4.29 -0.59 -11.60
CA LEU A 53 5.03 0.29 -12.51
C LEU A 53 5.05 -0.25 -13.94
N SER A 54 5.12 -1.57 -14.10
CA SER A 54 5.08 -2.23 -15.42
C SER A 54 3.72 -1.97 -16.08
N GLY A 55 2.62 -2.20 -15.37
CA GLY A 55 1.27 -1.90 -15.87
C GLY A 55 1.06 -0.40 -16.14
N ALA A 56 1.63 0.49 -15.32
CA ALA A 56 1.57 1.92 -15.57
C ALA A 56 2.40 2.37 -16.80
N TRP A 57 3.42 1.60 -17.16
CA TRP A 57 4.30 1.90 -18.29
C TRP A 57 3.69 1.49 -19.63
N GLU A 58 2.86 0.45 -19.68
CA GLU A 58 2.27 -0.07 -20.93
C GLU A 58 1.62 1.01 -21.82
N PRO A 59 0.76 1.92 -21.32
CA PRO A 59 0.15 2.93 -22.18
C PRO A 59 1.18 3.92 -22.72
N LEU A 60 2.25 4.22 -21.98
CA LEU A 60 3.32 5.09 -22.41
C LEU A 60 4.20 4.40 -23.45
N ASP A 61 4.51 3.12 -23.27
CA ASP A 61 5.26 2.30 -24.22
C ASP A 61 4.54 2.22 -25.58
N ALA A 62 3.23 2.02 -25.56
CA ALA A 62 2.40 2.06 -26.77
C ALA A 62 2.47 3.41 -27.51
N ARG A 63 2.59 4.55 -26.79
CA ARG A 63 2.78 5.87 -27.43
C ARG A 63 4.19 6.05 -27.99
N LEU A 64 5.20 5.53 -27.31
CA LEU A 64 6.58 5.55 -27.80
C LEU A 64 6.71 4.70 -29.08
N ALA A 65 6.12 3.51 -29.10
CA ALA A 65 6.06 2.66 -30.29
C ALA A 65 5.37 3.36 -31.47
N ALA A 66 4.23 4.02 -31.24
CA ALA A 66 3.54 4.78 -32.29
C ALA A 66 4.39 5.93 -32.87
N VAL A 67 5.20 6.60 -32.05
CA VAL A 67 6.16 7.60 -32.54
C VAL A 67 7.26 6.95 -33.38
N HIS A 68 7.77 5.80 -32.94
CA HIS A 68 8.81 5.07 -33.68
C HIS A 68 8.32 4.59 -35.06
N GLU A 69 7.04 4.21 -35.16
CA GLU A 69 6.39 3.77 -36.39
C GLU A 69 5.89 4.93 -37.28
N ASP A 70 6.18 6.19 -36.91
CA ASP A 70 5.66 7.40 -37.56
C ASP A 70 4.11 7.48 -37.64
N THR A 71 3.41 6.73 -36.78
CA THR A 71 1.93 6.69 -36.70
C THR A 71 1.37 7.59 -35.59
N GLY A 72 2.23 8.09 -34.70
CA GLY A 72 1.89 8.90 -33.53
C GLY A 72 2.71 10.18 -33.41
N GLY A 73 2.29 11.06 -32.50
CA GLY A 73 3.00 12.31 -32.18
C GLY A 73 3.66 12.27 -30.80
N MET A 74 4.63 13.17 -30.59
CA MET A 74 5.31 13.33 -29.29
C MET A 74 4.42 13.90 -28.17
N GLY A 75 3.32 14.58 -28.53
CA GLY A 75 2.40 15.20 -27.56
C GLY A 75 1.84 14.21 -26.53
N PRO A 76 1.20 13.11 -26.96
CA PRO A 76 0.77 12.03 -26.07
C PRO A 76 1.89 11.45 -25.20
N VAL A 77 3.10 11.25 -25.74
CA VAL A 77 4.25 10.74 -24.97
C VAL A 77 4.55 11.66 -23.79
N PHE A 78 4.67 12.97 -24.02
CA PHE A 78 4.89 13.93 -22.94
C PHE A 78 3.71 14.01 -21.96
N GLY A 79 2.47 13.89 -22.46
CA GLY A 79 1.27 13.87 -21.62
C GLY A 79 1.26 12.69 -20.65
N TYR A 80 1.43 11.47 -21.16
CA TYR A 80 1.49 10.25 -20.33
C TYR A 80 2.71 10.24 -19.42
N GLY A 81 3.88 10.69 -19.90
CA GLY A 81 5.08 10.84 -19.07
C GLY A 81 4.88 11.82 -17.91
N ALA A 82 4.19 12.94 -18.14
CA ALA A 82 3.87 13.90 -17.08
C ALA A 82 2.87 13.31 -16.06
N LEU A 83 1.86 12.56 -16.51
CA LEU A 83 0.94 11.87 -15.62
C LEU A 83 1.66 10.81 -14.77
N PHE A 84 2.57 10.04 -15.39
CA PHE A 84 3.36 9.02 -14.74
C PHE A 84 4.24 9.59 -13.62
N VAL A 85 5.05 10.62 -13.95
CA VAL A 85 5.91 11.30 -12.98
C VAL A 85 5.09 12.01 -11.91
N GLY A 86 3.98 12.65 -12.32
CA GLY A 86 3.07 13.35 -11.42
C GLY A 86 2.44 12.42 -10.39
N GLY A 87 1.87 11.30 -10.82
CA GLY A 87 1.28 10.30 -9.93
C GLY A 87 2.31 9.73 -8.96
N LEU A 88 3.48 9.30 -9.46
CA LEU A 88 4.57 8.78 -8.63
C LEU A 88 5.02 9.81 -7.57
N THR A 89 5.16 11.06 -7.98
CA THR A 89 5.56 12.16 -7.09
C THR A 89 4.51 12.40 -6.02
N VAL A 90 3.23 12.46 -6.39
CA VAL A 90 2.13 12.68 -5.44
C VAL A 90 2.00 11.51 -4.46
N GLY A 91 2.08 10.27 -4.94
CA GLY A 91 2.01 9.07 -4.09
C GLY A 91 3.14 9.02 -3.07
N LEU A 92 4.38 9.24 -3.50
CA LEU A 92 5.56 9.17 -2.64
C LEU A 92 5.72 10.41 -1.76
N LEU A 93 5.83 11.60 -2.36
CA LEU A 93 6.11 12.83 -1.63
C LEU A 93 4.90 13.34 -0.86
N GLY A 94 3.67 13.00 -1.29
CA GLY A 94 2.46 13.30 -0.53
C GLY A 94 2.46 12.61 0.83
N LEU A 95 2.83 11.33 0.88
CA LEU A 95 2.95 10.60 2.16
C LEU A 95 4.11 11.09 3.01
N VAL A 96 5.26 11.43 2.41
CA VAL A 96 6.37 12.08 3.13
C VAL A 96 5.93 13.43 3.72
N GLY A 97 5.18 14.22 2.96
CA GLY A 97 4.62 15.48 3.44
C GLY A 97 3.64 15.28 4.59
N TYR A 98 2.77 14.28 4.49
CA TYR A 98 1.80 13.95 5.53
C TYR A 98 2.48 13.42 6.81
N ASP A 99 3.51 12.60 6.68
CA ASP A 99 4.35 12.14 7.80
C ASP A 99 5.01 13.32 8.53
N ARG A 100 5.67 14.23 7.78
CA ARG A 100 6.26 15.45 8.35
C ARG A 100 5.24 16.33 9.06
N TYR A 101 4.05 16.46 8.49
CA TYR A 101 2.95 17.21 9.10
C TYR A 101 2.52 16.60 10.44
N LEU A 102 2.35 15.28 10.51
CA LEU A 102 2.00 14.58 11.76
C LEU A 102 3.13 14.69 12.80
N HIS A 103 4.38 14.57 12.39
CA HIS A 103 5.54 14.73 13.27
C HIS A 103 5.65 16.15 13.84
N THR A 104 5.44 17.18 13.02
CA THR A 104 5.47 18.58 13.46
C THR A 104 4.38 18.85 14.49
N LYS A 105 3.17 18.34 14.27
CA LYS A 105 2.07 18.48 15.25
C LYS A 105 2.30 17.70 16.54
N ALA A 106 3.00 16.57 16.47
CA ALA A 106 3.33 15.77 17.65
C ALA A 106 4.48 16.37 18.48
N GLY A 107 5.50 16.92 17.82
CA GLY A 107 6.68 17.54 18.45
C GLY A 107 6.41 18.88 19.14
N SER A 108 5.22 19.46 18.96
CA SER A 108 4.73 20.61 19.73
C SER A 108 4.33 20.27 21.18
N ALA A 109 4.44 18.99 21.59
CA ALA A 109 4.34 18.60 23.00
C ALA A 109 5.72 18.74 23.67
N PRO A 110 5.87 19.54 24.74
CA PRO A 110 7.19 19.89 25.27
C PRO A 110 7.89 18.70 25.91
N GLU A 111 9.16 18.46 25.56
CA GLU A 111 10.11 17.77 26.43
C GLU A 111 10.27 18.61 27.70
N VAL A 112 9.66 18.17 28.78
CA VAL A 112 9.81 18.78 30.10
C VAL A 112 11.22 18.46 30.60
N GLY A 113 12.17 19.34 30.29
CA GLY A 113 13.49 19.34 30.93
C GLY A 113 13.36 19.69 32.43
N PRO A 114 14.25 19.18 33.29
CA PRO A 114 14.20 19.46 34.72
C PRO A 114 14.65 20.91 34.97
N GLY A 115 13.71 21.86 34.93
CA GLY A 115 13.98 23.25 35.35
C GLY A 115 13.17 24.36 34.67
N ALA A 116 12.37 24.10 33.63
CA ALA A 116 11.66 25.15 32.90
C ALA A 116 10.14 24.98 32.93
N ALA A 117 9.57 24.88 34.13
CA ALA A 117 8.14 25.09 34.34
C ALA A 117 7.87 26.60 34.42
N SER A 118 7.94 27.31 33.28
CA SER A 118 7.35 28.65 33.17
C SER A 118 6.38 28.70 31.99
N VAL A 119 5.12 28.48 32.32
CA VAL A 119 3.93 29.12 31.73
C VAL A 119 3.96 29.28 30.20
N LYS A 120 4.00 28.16 29.49
CA LYS A 120 3.16 27.99 28.30
C LYS A 120 2.40 26.69 28.49
N GLU A 121 1.19 26.82 29.00
CA GLU A 121 0.19 25.76 28.96
C GLU A 121 -0.17 25.54 27.48
N SER A 122 0.69 24.78 26.80
CA SER A 122 0.41 24.30 25.45
C SER A 122 -0.72 23.29 25.58
N LEU A 123 -1.83 23.55 24.89
CA LEU A 123 -2.96 22.63 24.83
C LEU A 123 -2.43 21.22 24.52
N PRO A 124 -2.81 20.18 25.27
CA PRO A 124 -2.37 18.83 25.00
C PRO A 124 -2.68 18.50 23.53
N ALA A 125 -1.68 17.94 22.82
CA ALA A 125 -1.89 17.47 21.47
C ALA A 125 -3.16 16.60 21.45
N SER A 126 -4.12 16.94 20.58
CA SER A 126 -5.39 16.24 20.47
C SER A 126 -5.46 15.45 19.16
N GLY A 127 -6.25 14.39 19.13
CA GLY A 127 -6.41 13.53 17.95
C GLY A 127 -5.17 12.68 17.63
N ILE A 128 -4.89 12.47 16.34
CA ILE A 128 -3.81 11.58 15.85
C ILE A 128 -2.42 12.05 16.33
N ALA A 129 -2.24 13.34 16.59
CA ALA A 129 -0.97 13.89 17.07
C ALA A 129 -0.56 13.35 18.44
N SER A 130 -1.53 12.96 19.29
CA SER A 130 -1.27 12.36 20.62
C SER A 130 -0.96 10.87 20.57
N TRP A 131 -1.15 10.22 19.41
CA TRP A 131 -0.86 8.80 19.26
C TRP A 131 0.64 8.55 19.38
N SER A 132 1.00 7.35 19.81
CA SER A 132 2.40 6.92 19.81
C SER A 132 3.00 6.94 18.40
N ALA A 133 4.33 7.01 18.31
CA ALA A 133 5.02 6.96 17.03
C ALA A 133 4.67 5.68 16.24
N GLY A 134 4.55 4.53 16.93
CA GLY A 134 4.17 3.26 16.30
C GLY A 134 2.77 3.29 15.67
N ARG A 135 1.78 3.88 16.34
CA ARG A 135 0.41 4.02 15.82
C ARG A 135 0.31 5.02 14.67
N ARG A 136 1.05 6.13 14.73
CA ARG A 136 1.11 7.08 13.62
C ARG A 136 1.74 6.45 12.39
N LEU A 137 2.82 5.69 12.57
CA LEU A 137 3.45 4.96 11.47
C LEU A 137 2.54 3.85 10.92
N ALA A 138 1.82 3.11 11.77
CA ALA A 138 0.82 2.14 11.34
C ALA A 138 -0.30 2.79 10.50
N LEU A 139 -0.76 3.98 10.89
CA LEU A 139 -1.73 4.76 10.09
C LEU A 139 -1.14 5.16 8.75
N LEU A 140 0.08 5.68 8.70
CA LEU A 140 0.73 6.08 7.44
C LEU A 140 0.91 4.89 6.50
N ILE A 141 1.28 3.73 7.04
CA ILE A 141 1.37 2.48 6.28
C ILE A 141 0.00 2.05 5.78
N ALA A 142 -1.04 2.07 6.63
CA ALA A 142 -2.40 1.74 6.23
C ALA A 142 -2.95 2.68 5.15
N VAL A 143 -2.65 3.98 5.22
CA VAL A 143 -3.03 4.95 4.18
C VAL A 143 -2.27 4.68 2.88
N GLY A 144 -0.95 4.44 2.94
CA GLY A 144 -0.16 4.14 1.75
C GLY A 144 -0.60 2.85 1.05
N ILE A 145 -0.92 1.81 1.83
CA ILE A 145 -1.54 0.58 1.34
C ILE A 145 -2.92 0.86 0.76
N GLY A 146 -3.77 1.62 1.46
CA GLY A 146 -5.10 1.99 0.96
C GLY A 146 -5.10 2.73 -0.39
N LEU A 147 -4.11 3.60 -0.63
CA LEU A 147 -3.94 4.24 -1.93
C LEU A 147 -3.60 3.23 -3.03
N HIS A 148 -2.82 2.20 -2.72
CA HIS A 148 -2.52 1.13 -3.66
C HIS A 148 -3.74 0.23 -3.90
N ASN A 149 -4.40 -0.24 -2.84
CA ASN A 149 -5.55 -1.13 -2.97
C ASN A 149 -6.73 -0.44 -3.67
N PHE A 150 -6.81 0.90 -3.64
CA PHE A 150 -7.72 1.66 -4.50
C PHE A 150 -7.46 1.42 -5.99
N ALA A 151 -6.19 1.46 -6.42
CA ALA A 151 -5.81 1.22 -7.81
C ALA A 151 -6.09 -0.24 -8.24
N GLU A 152 -5.90 -1.19 -7.32
CA GLU A 152 -6.27 -2.60 -7.55
C GLU A 152 -7.78 -2.78 -7.73
N GLY A 153 -8.55 -2.14 -6.86
CA GLY A 153 -9.99 -2.10 -6.98
C GLY A 153 -10.38 -1.56 -8.35
N LEU A 154 -9.78 -0.44 -8.75
CA LEU A 154 -10.00 0.15 -10.07
C LEU A 154 -9.78 -0.91 -11.17
N ALA A 155 -8.65 -1.63 -11.15
CA ALA A 155 -8.33 -2.68 -12.11
C ALA A 155 -9.35 -3.85 -12.12
N ILE A 156 -9.83 -4.30 -10.96
CA ILE A 156 -10.91 -5.31 -10.87
C ILE A 156 -12.17 -4.79 -11.54
N GLY A 157 -12.59 -3.56 -11.21
CA GLY A 157 -13.79 -2.93 -11.75
C GLY A 157 -13.71 -2.77 -13.27
N GLN A 158 -12.56 -2.31 -13.76
CA GLN A 158 -12.22 -2.14 -15.17
C GLN A 158 -12.33 -3.46 -15.96
N SER A 159 -11.71 -4.53 -15.46
CA SER A 159 -11.71 -5.84 -16.09
C SER A 159 -13.13 -6.42 -16.14
N ALA A 160 -13.86 -6.29 -15.03
CA ALA A 160 -15.25 -6.73 -14.94
C ALA A 160 -16.21 -5.97 -15.87
N ALA A 161 -15.95 -4.67 -16.11
CA ALA A 161 -16.72 -3.84 -17.03
C ALA A 161 -16.47 -4.18 -18.51
N ARG A 162 -15.32 -4.81 -18.82
CA ARG A 162 -14.99 -5.33 -20.16
C ARG A 162 -15.42 -6.79 -20.37
N ASP A 163 -16.20 -7.34 -19.43
CA ASP A 163 -16.61 -8.77 -19.40
C ASP A 163 -15.44 -9.78 -19.33
N GLU A 164 -14.28 -9.34 -18.85
CA GLU A 164 -13.08 -10.16 -18.65
C GLU A 164 -13.14 -10.86 -17.27
N VAL A 165 -14.14 -11.73 -17.08
CA VAL A 165 -14.44 -12.36 -15.78
C VAL A 165 -13.31 -13.26 -15.28
N ALA A 166 -12.63 -13.95 -16.20
CA ALA A 166 -11.48 -14.79 -15.87
C ALA A 166 -10.35 -13.94 -15.27
N LEU A 167 -9.94 -12.88 -16.00
CA LEU A 167 -8.95 -11.89 -15.54
C LEU A 167 -9.36 -11.29 -14.18
N ALA A 168 -10.60 -10.80 -14.04
CA ALA A 168 -11.07 -10.21 -12.79
C ALA A 168 -11.02 -11.19 -11.60
N THR A 169 -11.39 -12.46 -11.82
CA THR A 169 -11.37 -13.49 -10.76
C THR A 169 -9.96 -13.85 -10.35
N VAL A 170 -9.07 -13.94 -11.33
CA VAL A 170 -7.67 -14.30 -11.13
C VAL A 170 -6.91 -13.17 -10.41
N LEU A 171 -7.14 -11.92 -10.80
CA LEU A 171 -6.65 -10.73 -10.09
C LEU A 171 -7.09 -10.73 -8.62
N VAL A 172 -8.35 -11.07 -8.33
CA VAL A 172 -8.86 -11.11 -6.94
C VAL A 172 -8.13 -12.14 -6.09
N VAL A 173 -7.78 -13.30 -6.65
CA VAL A 173 -6.99 -14.31 -5.93
C VAL A 173 -5.59 -13.78 -5.64
N GLY A 174 -4.95 -13.17 -6.62
CA GLY A 174 -3.62 -12.59 -6.43
C GLY A 174 -3.62 -11.48 -5.39
N PHE A 175 -4.57 -10.56 -5.51
CA PHE A 175 -4.74 -9.44 -4.59
C PHE A 175 -5.07 -9.88 -3.17
N ALA A 176 -5.94 -10.88 -3.03
CA ALA A 176 -6.25 -11.47 -1.72
C ALA A 176 -5.02 -12.05 -1.01
N LEU A 177 -4.09 -12.67 -1.76
CA LEU A 177 -2.91 -13.30 -1.20
C LEU A 177 -1.92 -12.26 -0.65
N HIS A 178 -1.62 -11.19 -1.38
CA HIS A 178 -0.70 -10.17 -0.87
C HIS A 178 -1.35 -9.22 0.14
N ASN A 179 -2.64 -8.89 0.00
CA ASN A 179 -3.36 -8.09 0.99
C ASN A 179 -3.30 -8.74 2.38
N ALA A 180 -3.35 -10.07 2.47
CA ALA A 180 -3.12 -10.77 3.73
C ALA A 180 -1.75 -10.44 4.36
N THR A 181 -0.70 -10.28 3.54
CA THR A 181 0.66 -9.94 4.00
C THR A 181 0.82 -8.45 4.35
N GLU A 182 0.07 -7.56 3.72
CA GLU A 182 0.04 -6.12 4.03
C GLU A 182 -0.39 -5.84 5.48
N GLY A 183 -1.29 -6.67 6.01
CA GLY A 183 -1.66 -6.63 7.42
C GLY A 183 -0.44 -6.79 8.35
N PHE A 184 0.59 -7.56 7.96
CA PHE A 184 1.84 -7.67 8.71
C PHE A 184 2.63 -6.36 8.69
N GLY A 185 2.67 -5.68 7.54
CA GLY A 185 3.31 -4.37 7.40
C GLY A 185 2.65 -3.32 8.30
N ILE A 186 1.32 -3.25 8.32
CA ILE A 186 0.58 -2.29 9.16
C ILE A 186 0.89 -2.47 10.65
N VAL A 187 0.97 -3.72 11.13
CA VAL A 187 1.19 -4.00 12.55
C VAL A 187 2.66 -4.06 12.96
N ALA A 188 3.59 -4.13 11.99
CA ALA A 188 5.04 -4.16 12.24
C ALA A 188 5.55 -3.02 13.14
N PRO A 189 5.19 -1.73 12.94
CA PRO A 189 5.64 -0.66 13.83
C PRO A 189 5.07 -0.76 15.25
N LEU A 190 3.87 -1.33 15.41
CA LEU A 190 3.25 -1.56 16.72
C LEU A 190 4.01 -2.64 17.48
N ALA A 191 4.32 -3.75 16.79
CA ALA A 191 5.14 -4.83 17.32
C ALA A 191 6.54 -4.35 17.71
N ALA A 192 7.20 -3.55 16.86
CA ALA A 192 8.52 -2.98 17.15
C ALA A 192 8.51 -2.01 18.34
N ALA A 193 7.38 -1.33 18.60
CA ALA A 193 7.19 -0.47 19.76
C ALA A 193 6.78 -1.24 21.03
N GLY A 194 6.61 -2.56 20.97
CA GLY A 194 6.08 -3.36 22.08
C GLY A 194 4.62 -3.04 22.41
N GLU A 195 3.90 -2.39 21.49
CA GLU A 195 2.54 -1.94 21.71
C GLU A 195 1.52 -2.99 21.29
N ARG A 196 0.61 -3.29 22.22
CA ARG A 196 -0.57 -4.09 21.89
C ARG A 196 -1.69 -3.15 21.43
N ALA A 197 -2.02 -3.16 20.14
CA ALA A 197 -3.06 -2.29 19.57
C ALA A 197 -4.49 -2.85 19.59
N SER A 198 -5.48 -2.12 20.13
CA SER A 198 -6.87 -2.58 20.31
C SER A 198 -7.48 -3.23 19.05
N TRP A 199 -8.44 -4.16 19.20
CA TRP A 199 -9.14 -4.71 18.02
C TRP A 199 -9.83 -3.63 17.22
N GLY A 200 -10.45 -2.64 17.88
CA GLY A 200 -11.01 -1.47 17.20
C GLY A 200 -9.98 -0.74 16.34
N PHE A 201 -8.77 -0.49 16.87
CA PHE A 201 -7.70 0.15 16.10
C PHE A 201 -7.28 -0.71 14.89
N LEU A 202 -7.09 -2.01 15.08
CA LEU A 202 -6.70 -2.92 13.99
C LEU A 202 -7.77 -2.99 12.90
N LEU A 203 -9.06 -3.07 13.28
CA LEU A 203 -10.17 -3.03 12.33
C LEU A 203 -10.22 -1.68 11.59
N THR A 204 -9.97 -0.56 12.27
CA THR A 204 -9.87 0.75 11.61
C THR A 204 -8.72 0.80 10.61
N MET A 205 -7.53 0.31 10.98
CA MET A 205 -6.39 0.29 10.05
C MET A 205 -6.66 -0.64 8.85
N ALA A 206 -7.33 -1.77 9.08
CA ALA A 206 -7.71 -2.69 8.01
C ALA A 206 -8.75 -2.08 7.09
N LEU A 207 -9.70 -1.31 7.63
CA LEU A 207 -10.67 -0.58 6.83
C LEU A 207 -10.00 0.52 5.99
N ILE A 208 -9.00 1.22 6.55
CA ILE A 208 -8.24 2.24 5.82
C ILE A 208 -7.37 1.60 4.72
N GLY A 209 -6.74 0.46 5.00
CA GLY A 209 -5.89 -0.24 4.03
C GLY A 209 -6.67 -1.02 2.97
N GLY A 210 -7.64 -1.83 3.37
CA GLY A 210 -8.38 -2.72 2.44
C GLY A 210 -9.69 -2.15 1.91
N GLY A 211 -10.35 -1.24 2.64
CA GLY A 211 -11.62 -0.64 2.23
C GLY A 211 -11.58 0.10 0.88
N PRO A 212 -10.50 0.83 0.54
CA PRO A 212 -10.38 1.48 -0.76
C PRO A 212 -10.49 0.54 -1.97
N THR A 213 -10.19 -0.76 -1.83
CA THR A 213 -10.41 -1.78 -2.88
C THR A 213 -11.85 -1.81 -3.35
N PHE A 214 -12.81 -1.79 -2.42
CA PHE A 214 -14.22 -1.75 -2.76
C PHE A 214 -14.59 -0.48 -3.52
N VAL A 215 -14.08 0.67 -3.06
CA VAL A 215 -14.37 1.98 -3.66
C VAL A 215 -13.78 2.06 -5.08
N GLY A 216 -12.52 1.62 -5.25
CA GLY A 216 -11.87 1.51 -6.54
C GLY A 216 -12.64 0.60 -7.48
N THR A 217 -13.09 -0.56 -6.99
CA THR A 217 -13.89 -1.53 -7.76
C THR A 217 -15.19 -0.94 -8.26
N TRP A 218 -15.88 -0.18 -7.41
CA TRP A 218 -17.11 0.49 -7.80
C TRP A 218 -16.87 1.53 -8.90
N ILE A 219 -15.88 2.40 -8.71
CA ILE A 219 -15.54 3.45 -9.68
C ILE A 219 -15.06 2.84 -10.99
N GLY A 220 -14.18 1.84 -10.90
CA GLY A 220 -13.61 1.14 -12.05
C GLY A 220 -14.64 0.40 -12.87
N HIS A 221 -15.73 -0.09 -12.27
CA HIS A 221 -16.81 -0.71 -13.03
C HIS A 221 -17.63 0.29 -13.85
N GLY A 222 -17.68 1.55 -13.42
CA GLY A 222 -18.50 2.60 -14.06
C GLY A 222 -17.80 3.39 -15.17
N PHE A 223 -16.46 3.40 -15.22
CA PHE A 223 -15.71 4.29 -16.12
C PHE A 223 -14.32 3.77 -16.43
N THR A 224 -13.93 3.64 -17.71
CA THR A 224 -12.62 3.14 -18.16
C THR A 224 -11.78 4.21 -18.88
N SER A 225 -10.49 4.35 -18.51
CA SER A 225 -9.59 5.36 -19.10
C SER A 225 -8.11 5.10 -18.82
N ASP A 226 -7.28 5.03 -19.86
CA ASP A 226 -5.84 4.78 -19.72
C ASP A 226 -5.10 5.91 -18.96
N PRO A 227 -5.32 7.22 -19.25
CA PRO A 227 -4.69 8.29 -18.47
C PRO A 227 -5.01 8.21 -16.98
N VAL A 228 -6.25 7.87 -16.63
CA VAL A 228 -6.70 7.72 -15.24
C VAL A 228 -6.02 6.51 -14.59
N SER A 229 -5.92 5.40 -15.32
CA SER A 229 -5.22 4.20 -14.86
C SER A 229 -3.74 4.50 -14.59
N VAL A 230 -3.05 5.20 -15.50
CA VAL A 230 -1.64 5.60 -15.31
C VAL A 230 -1.47 6.48 -14.07
N VAL A 231 -2.35 7.45 -13.84
CA VAL A 231 -2.29 8.31 -12.64
C VAL A 231 -2.44 7.48 -11.37
N PHE A 232 -3.44 6.60 -11.30
CA PHE A 232 -3.70 5.81 -10.08
C PHE A 232 -2.66 4.72 -9.85
N LEU A 233 -2.19 4.04 -10.90
CA LEU A 233 -1.11 3.04 -10.79
C LEU A 233 0.20 3.70 -10.35
N THR A 234 0.59 4.83 -10.96
CA THR A 234 1.82 5.51 -10.52
C THR A 234 1.71 6.13 -9.13
N LEU A 235 0.53 6.63 -8.75
CA LEU A 235 0.26 7.06 -7.38
C LEU A 235 0.39 5.88 -6.39
N ALA A 236 -0.16 4.72 -6.73
CA ALA A 236 -0.03 3.49 -5.96
C ALA A 236 1.44 3.04 -5.86
N ALA A 237 2.18 3.04 -6.96
CA ALA A 237 3.60 2.70 -6.94
C ALA A 237 4.39 3.64 -6.00
N GLY A 238 4.11 4.95 -6.07
CA GLY A 238 4.72 5.94 -5.18
C GLY A 238 4.40 5.70 -3.71
N SER A 239 3.15 5.33 -3.40
CA SER A 239 2.75 5.01 -2.03
C SER A 239 3.39 3.71 -1.51
N ILE A 240 3.50 2.67 -2.35
CA ILE A 240 4.18 1.43 -1.99
C ILE A 240 5.67 1.68 -1.71
N VAL A 241 6.35 2.46 -2.55
CA VAL A 241 7.77 2.82 -2.33
C VAL A 241 7.95 3.49 -0.96
N TYR A 242 7.07 4.44 -0.61
CA TYR A 242 7.07 5.04 0.72
C TYR A 242 6.93 3.99 1.83
N VAL A 243 5.94 3.10 1.73
CA VAL A 243 5.67 2.05 2.72
C VAL A 243 6.87 1.11 2.87
N VAL A 244 7.47 0.66 1.77
CA VAL A 244 8.67 -0.18 1.77
C VAL A 244 9.82 0.49 2.54
N CYS A 245 10.09 1.77 2.28
CA CYS A 245 11.11 2.52 3.02
C CYS A 245 10.84 2.53 4.53
N GLN A 246 9.58 2.75 4.94
CA GLN A 246 9.20 2.76 6.35
C GLN A 246 9.37 1.39 7.00
N LEU A 247 8.93 0.31 6.34
CA LEU A 247 9.03 -1.05 6.87
C LEU A 247 10.48 -1.54 6.95
N LEU A 248 11.34 -1.19 5.98
CA LEU A 248 12.79 -1.42 6.06
C LEU A 248 13.40 -0.65 7.24
N GLY A 249 12.97 0.58 7.46
CA GLY A 249 13.37 1.40 8.62
C GLY A 249 12.94 0.79 9.97
N VAL A 250 11.81 0.08 10.02
CA VAL A 250 11.37 -0.68 11.19
C VAL A 250 12.19 -1.97 11.35
N ALA A 251 12.36 -2.75 10.28
CA ALA A 251 13.04 -4.03 10.29
C ALA A 251 14.54 -3.92 10.63
N SER A 252 15.22 -2.91 10.09
CA SER A 252 16.67 -2.71 10.27
C SER A 252 17.08 -2.52 11.73
N ARG A 253 16.18 -2.01 12.59
CA ARG A 253 16.45 -1.84 14.03
C ARG A 253 16.67 -3.16 14.75
N ALA A 254 16.13 -4.27 14.24
CA ALA A 254 16.30 -5.59 14.83
C ALA A 254 17.71 -6.18 14.64
N ARG A 255 18.55 -5.59 13.75
CA ARG A 255 19.93 -6.04 13.46
C ARG A 255 20.06 -7.52 13.08
N ARG A 256 19.02 -8.10 12.45
CA ARG A 256 18.96 -9.49 11.98
C ARG A 256 18.78 -9.54 10.47
N MET A 257 19.86 -9.20 9.75
CA MET A 257 19.86 -9.13 8.28
C MET A 257 19.61 -10.49 7.63
N ASP A 258 19.98 -11.57 8.30
CA ASP A 258 19.69 -12.95 7.90
C ASP A 258 18.17 -13.19 7.77
N VAL A 259 17.41 -12.83 8.81
CA VAL A 259 15.95 -13.00 8.85
C VAL A 259 15.26 -12.03 7.89
N LEU A 260 15.77 -10.79 7.81
CA LEU A 260 15.25 -9.78 6.89
C LEU A 260 15.42 -10.22 5.43
N ALA A 261 16.63 -10.64 5.03
CA ALA A 261 16.91 -11.07 3.67
C ALA A 261 16.10 -12.31 3.29
N LEU A 262 16.01 -13.30 4.19
CA LEU A 262 15.20 -14.50 3.94
C LEU A 262 13.71 -14.17 3.81
N GLY A 263 13.16 -13.33 4.68
CA GLY A 263 11.76 -12.92 4.59
C GLY A 263 11.47 -12.14 3.32
N ILE A 264 12.34 -11.20 2.93
CA ILE A 264 12.21 -10.47 1.65
C ILE A 264 12.23 -11.45 0.48
N LEU A 265 13.17 -12.41 0.46
CA LEU A 265 13.24 -13.40 -0.61
C LEU A 265 11.95 -14.22 -0.69
N VAL A 266 11.45 -14.72 0.44
CA VAL A 266 10.19 -15.47 0.50
C VAL A 266 9.03 -14.62 0.01
N GLY A 267 8.96 -13.34 0.41
CA GLY A 267 7.94 -12.41 -0.05
C GLY A 267 7.99 -12.15 -1.56
N MET A 268 9.17 -11.90 -2.12
CA MET A 268 9.32 -11.70 -3.56
C MET A 268 8.94 -12.97 -4.34
N VAL A 269 9.38 -14.14 -3.89
CA VAL A 269 9.02 -15.43 -4.51
C VAL A 269 7.50 -15.63 -4.45
N ALA A 270 6.85 -15.30 -3.34
CA ALA A 270 5.40 -15.36 -3.23
C ALA A 270 4.71 -14.39 -4.20
N GLY A 271 5.24 -13.17 -4.37
CA GLY A 271 4.75 -12.21 -5.37
C GLY A 271 4.82 -12.75 -6.79
N PHE A 272 6.00 -13.17 -7.24
CA PHE A 272 6.18 -13.77 -8.58
C PHE A 272 5.38 -15.07 -8.77
N ALA A 273 5.24 -15.90 -7.75
CA ALA A 273 4.43 -17.10 -7.83
C ALA A 273 2.94 -16.76 -8.01
N THR A 274 2.48 -15.71 -7.33
CA THR A 274 1.11 -15.21 -7.45
C THR A 274 0.86 -14.66 -8.85
N ASP A 275 1.78 -13.85 -9.37
CA ASP A 275 1.76 -13.35 -10.75
C ASP A 275 1.76 -14.48 -11.78
N ALA A 276 2.63 -15.49 -11.62
CA ALA A 276 2.64 -16.64 -12.51
C ALA A 276 1.32 -17.43 -12.51
N ILE A 277 0.68 -17.59 -11.34
CA ILE A 277 -0.66 -18.18 -11.24
C ILE A 277 -1.67 -17.30 -11.98
N VAL A 278 -1.52 -15.98 -11.86
CA VAL A 278 -2.39 -15.00 -12.52
C VAL A 278 -2.26 -15.10 -14.05
N THR A 279 -1.05 -15.10 -14.57
CA THR A 279 -0.78 -15.27 -16.01
C THR A 279 -1.29 -16.62 -16.54
N ILE A 280 -1.08 -17.72 -15.81
CA ILE A 280 -1.61 -19.06 -16.21
C ILE A 280 -3.14 -19.06 -16.25
N GLY A 281 -3.79 -18.28 -15.38
CA GLY A 281 -5.23 -18.09 -15.34
C GLY A 281 -5.82 -17.32 -16.52
N GLY A 282 -4.99 -16.81 -17.42
CA GLY A 282 -5.41 -16.07 -18.62
C GLY A 282 -5.49 -14.55 -18.41
N ALA A 283 -4.70 -14.02 -17.48
CA ALA A 283 -4.47 -12.59 -17.30
C ALA A 283 -3.33 -12.08 -18.19
#